data_AF-A0A4Q0PIT5-F1
#
_entry.id   AF-A0A4Q0PIT5-F1
#
_cell.length_a   1.000
_cell.length_b   1.000
_cell.length_c   1.000
_cell.angle_alpha   90.00
_cell.angle_beta   90.00
_cell.angle_gamma   90.00
#
_symmetry.space_group_name_H-M   'P 1'
#
loop_
_entity.id
_entity.type
_entity.pdbx_description
1 polymer ?
#
loop_
_entity_poly.entity_id
_entity_poly.type
_entity_poly.pdbx_seq_one_letter_code
_entity_poly.pdbx_strand_id
1 'polypeptide(L)' 'MKNAIFALYASMQRRTKIKTMMNKNTVLSWATFIMIVVGLGLIFLGAFRYNEVAGWGFASVGIGFFAIAWVFNALKGRV' A
#
# COMPACT_ATOMS: atom_id res chain seq x y z
N MET A 1 -25.04 31.25 27.27
CA MET A 1 -24.90 31.47 25.81
C MET A 1 -23.71 30.74 25.18
N LYS A 2 -22.49 30.79 25.76
CA LYS A 2 -21.31 30.09 25.23
C LYS A 2 -21.49 28.57 25.04
N ASN A 3 -22.23 27.92 25.93
CA ASN A 3 -22.48 26.46 25.87
C ASN A 3 -23.40 26.05 24.70
N ALA A 4 -24.36 26.89 24.32
CA ALA A 4 -25.24 26.64 23.19
C ALA A 4 -24.50 26.81 21.86
N ILE A 5 -23.61 27.81 21.78
CA ILE A 5 -22.75 28.04 20.62
C ILE A 5 -21.74 26.88 20.48
N PHE A 6 -21.14 26.41 21.58
CA PHE A 6 -20.26 25.23 21.57
C PHE A 6 -21.00 23.94 21.18
N ALA A 7 -22.23 23.73 21.67
CA ALA A 7 -23.07 22.59 21.30
C ALA A 7 -23.46 22.62 19.81
N LEU A 8 -23.78 23.81 19.27
CA LEU A 8 -24.03 24.00 17.85
C LEU A 8 -22.77 23.69 17.03
N TYR A 9 -21.61 24.20 17.45
CA TYR A 9 -20.32 23.94 16.79
C TYR A 9 -19.95 22.45 16.80
N ALA A 10 -20.12 21.77 17.93
CA ALA A 10 -19.90 20.33 18.07
C ALA A 10 -20.93 19.48 17.29
N SER A 11 -22.14 19.98 17.06
CA SER A 11 -23.14 19.33 16.21
C SER A 11 -22.85 19.47 14.71
N MET A 12 -22.21 20.57 14.31
CA MET A 12 -21.76 20.80 12.93
C MET A 12 -20.55 19.92 12.56
N GLN A 13 -19.58 19.78 13.47
CA GLN A 13 -18.41 18.88 13.31
C GLN A 13 -18.80 17.39 13.13
N ARG A 14 -19.98 16.99 13.62
CA ARG A 14 -20.47 15.61 13.49
C ARG A 14 -20.87 15.21 12.08
N ARG A 15 -21.21 16.16 11.19
CA ARG A 15 -21.71 15.84 9.84
C ARG A 15 -20.64 15.78 8.74
N THR A 16 -19.42 16.21 9.00
CA THR A 16 -18.35 16.31 7.98
C THR A 16 -17.20 15.32 8.19
N LYS A 17 -17.43 14.20 8.87
CA LYS A 17 -16.51 13.05 8.75
C LYS A 17 -16.71 12.42 7.37
N ILE A 18 -16.05 12.98 6.36
CA ILE A 18 -15.78 12.25 5.13
C ILE A 18 -14.97 11.01 5.52
N LYS A 19 -15.65 9.86 5.52
CA LYS A 19 -15.03 8.56 5.76
C LYS A 19 -14.17 8.29 4.53
N THR A 20 -12.89 8.65 4.58
CA THR A 20 -11.93 8.19 3.57
C THR A 20 -12.03 6.67 3.55
N MET A 21 -12.43 6.12 2.40
CA MET A 21 -13.01 4.77 2.32
C MET A 21 -12.01 3.64 2.59
N MET A 22 -10.72 3.96 2.77
CA MET A 22 -9.69 2.98 3.08
C MET A 22 -8.86 3.39 4.30
N ASN A 23 -8.80 2.47 5.26
CA ASN A 23 -7.86 2.56 6.36
C ASN A 23 -6.42 2.49 5.83
N LYS A 24 -5.51 3.26 6.41
CA LYS A 24 -4.11 3.36 5.96
C LYS A 24 -3.43 1.99 5.97
N ASN A 25 -3.73 1.16 6.97
CA ASN A 25 -3.18 -0.19 7.09
C ASN A 25 -3.74 -1.16 6.03
N THR A 26 -4.96 -0.90 5.53
CA THR A 26 -5.59 -1.65 4.44
C THR A 26 -4.96 -1.28 3.10
N VAL A 27 -4.75 0.02 2.83
CA VAL A 27 -4.03 0.48 1.63
C VAL A 27 -2.63 -0.12 1.57
N LEU A 28 -1.91 -0.11 2.71
CA LEU A 28 -0.55 -0.65 2.79
C LEU A 28 -0.50 -2.17 2.52
N SER A 29 -1.54 -2.90 2.97
CA SER A 29 -1.66 -4.34 2.70
C SER A 29 -1.92 -4.62 1.22
N TRP A 30 -2.80 -3.83 0.58
CA TRP A 30 -3.05 -3.94 -0.86
C TRP A 30 -1.82 -3.58 -1.69
N ALA A 31 -1.04 -2.57 -1.29
CA ALA A 31 0.21 -2.22 -1.94
C ALA A 31 1.23 -3.37 -1.89
N THR A 32 1.35 -4.03 -0.73
CA THR A 32 2.22 -5.22 -0.55
C THR A 32 1.79 -6.37 -1.46
N PHE A 33 0.47 -6.63 -1.54
CA PHE A 33 -0.08 -7.70 -2.36
C PHE A 33 0.21 -7.50 -3.86
N ILE A 34 -0.06 -6.29 -4.38
CA ILE A 34 0.16 -5.96 -5.79
C ILE A 34 1.64 -6.07 -6.16
N MET A 35 2.55 -5.65 -5.28
CA MET A 35 3.99 -5.76 -5.55
C MET A 35 4.49 -7.20 -5.68
N ILE A 36 4.00 -8.13 -4.85
CA ILE A 36 4.36 -9.55 -4.94
C ILE A 36 3.88 -10.12 -6.28
N VAL A 37 2.64 -9.79 -6.69
CA VAL A 37 2.07 -10.23 -7.97
C VAL A 37 2.87 -9.70 -9.15
N VAL A 38 3.25 -8.42 -9.14
CA VAL A 38 4.07 -7.80 -10.20
C VAL A 38 5.48 -8.40 -10.23
N GLY A 39 6.12 -8.61 -9.07
CA GLY A 39 7.44 -9.24 -8.99
C GLY A 39 7.46 -10.66 -9.55
N LEU A 40 6.44 -11.47 -9.24
CA LEU A 40 6.26 -12.81 -9.80
C LEU A 40 5.99 -12.78 -11.31
N GLY A 41 5.15 -11.84 -11.78
CA GLY A 41 4.86 -11.66 -13.20
C GLY A 41 6.11 -11.30 -14.01
N LEU A 42 6.99 -10.48 -13.44
CA LEU A 42 8.27 -10.11 -14.04
C LEU A 42 9.26 -11.29 -14.08
N ILE A 43 9.36 -12.08 -13.00
CA ILE A 43 10.16 -13.32 -13.01
C ILE A 43 9.64 -14.29 -14.09
N PHE A 44 8.31 -14.46 -14.20
CA PHE A 44 7.69 -15.27 -15.26
C PHE A 44 8.06 -14.74 -16.65
N LEU A 45 7.93 -13.43 -16.89
CA LEU A 45 8.28 -12.85 -18.19
C LEU A 45 9.77 -13.03 -18.55
N GLY A 46 10.65 -12.87 -17.56
CA GLY A 46 12.09 -13.07 -17.72
C GLY A 46 12.46 -14.52 -17.99
N ALA A 47 11.81 -15.48 -17.31
CA ALA A 47 12.02 -16.91 -17.50
C ALA A 47 11.54 -17.42 -18.87
N PHE A 48 10.46 -16.86 -19.41
CA PHE A 48 9.90 -17.31 -20.70
C PHE A 48 10.50 -16.61 -21.93
N ARG A 49 11.15 -15.44 -21.82
CA ARG A 49 11.49 -14.63 -23.01
C ARG A 49 12.98 -14.42 -23.32
N TYR A 50 13.93 -14.52 -22.39
CA TYR A 50 15.35 -14.27 -22.70
C TYR A 50 16.33 -15.11 -21.84
N ASN A 51 16.83 -16.21 -22.39
CA ASN A 51 17.70 -17.16 -21.69
C ASN A 51 19.08 -16.61 -21.27
N GLU A 52 19.52 -15.43 -21.76
CA GLU A 52 20.90 -14.96 -21.58
C GLU A 52 21.02 -13.64 -20.80
N VAL A 53 20.02 -12.74 -20.92
CA VAL A 53 20.08 -11.37 -20.36
C VAL A 53 18.99 -11.10 -19.31
N ALA A 54 17.84 -11.80 -19.38
CA ALA A 54 16.74 -11.54 -18.45
C ALA A 54 16.95 -12.16 -17.06
N GLY A 55 17.75 -13.23 -16.93
CA GLY A 55 17.93 -13.93 -15.66
C GLY A 55 18.39 -13.02 -14.52
N TRP A 56 19.41 -12.19 -14.75
CA TRP A 56 19.98 -11.32 -13.72
C TRP A 56 19.14 -10.05 -13.47
N GLY A 57 18.59 -9.45 -14.54
CA GLY A 57 17.75 -8.25 -14.46
C GLY A 57 16.40 -8.51 -13.81
N PHE A 58 15.68 -9.55 -14.23
CA PHE A 58 14.37 -9.88 -13.67
C PHE A 58 14.47 -10.51 -12.27
N ALA A 59 15.56 -11.24 -11.96
CA ALA A 59 15.79 -11.70 -10.59
C ALA A 59 16.08 -10.55 -9.61
N SER A 60 16.89 -9.56 -9.99
CA SER A 60 17.16 -8.38 -9.14
C SER A 60 15.90 -7.53 -8.91
N VAL A 61 15.06 -7.39 -9.93
CA VAL A 61 13.76 -6.72 -9.80
C VAL A 61 12.80 -7.51 -8.88
N GLY A 62 12.75 -8.84 -9.00
CA GLY A 62 11.98 -9.70 -8.09
C GLY A 62 12.41 -9.59 -6.63
N ILE A 63 13.72 -9.57 -6.37
CA ILE A 63 14.28 -9.31 -5.03
C ILE A 63 13.93 -7.89 -4.55
N GLY A 64 13.98 -6.89 -5.44
CA GLY A 64 13.56 -5.52 -5.17
C GLY A 64 12.10 -5.42 -4.71
N PHE A 65 11.18 -6.12 -5.37
CA PHE A 65 9.77 -6.18 -4.94
C PHE A 65 9.59 -6.88 -3.59
N PHE A 66 10.39 -7.91 -3.29
CA PHE A 66 10.41 -8.55 -1.98
C PHE A 66 10.90 -7.61 -0.87
N ALA A 67 11.92 -6.80 -1.15
CA ALA A 67 12.42 -5.79 -0.20
C ALA A 67 11.35 -4.73 0.11
N ILE A 68 10.61 -4.24 -0.90
CA ILE A 68 9.55 -3.25 -0.68
C ILE A 68 8.35 -3.90 0.05
N ALA A 69 8.04 -5.18 -0.21
CA ALA A 69 7.01 -5.91 0.53
C ALA A 69 7.37 -6.03 2.02
N TRP A 70 8.65 -6.28 2.34
CA TRP A 70 9.15 -6.28 3.71
C TRP A 70 9.01 -4.91 4.38
N VAL A 71 9.34 -3.82 3.67
CA VAL A 71 9.18 -2.45 4.19
C VAL A 71 7.71 -2.12 4.49
N PHE A 72 6.78 -2.43 3.58
CA PHE A 72 5.36 -2.19 3.84
C PHE A 72 4.80 -3.07 4.95
N ASN A 73 5.28 -4.32 5.08
CA ASN A 73 4.94 -5.15 6.22
C ASN A 73 5.47 -4.56 7.54
N ALA A 74 6.67 -3.99 7.55
CA ALA A 74 7.26 -3.34 8.73
C ALA A 74 6.58 -2.01 9.11
N LEU A 75 5.99 -1.30 8.14
CA LEU A 75 5.24 -0.07 8.37
C LEU A 75 3.77 -0.34 8.77
N LYS A 76 3.27 -1.56 8.54
CA LYS A 76 1.90 -1.95 8.87
C LYS A 76 1.67 -1.91 10.39
N GLY A 77 0.83 -0.97 10.83
CA GLY A 77 0.50 -0.77 12.24
C GLY A 77 1.37 0.26 12.97
N ARG A 78 2.34 0.86 12.27
CA ARG A 78 3.15 1.98 12.77
C ARG A 78 2.75 3.33 12.16
N VAL A 79 1.93 3.34 11.11
CA VAL A 79 1.45 4.54 10.37
C VAL A 79 -0.07 4.55 10.17
#